data_AF-A0A950FZK4-F1
#
_entry.id   AF-A0A950FZK4-F1
#
_cell.length_a   1.000
_cell.length_b   1.000
_cell.length_c   1.000
_cell.angle_alpha   90.00
_cell.angle_beta   90.00
_cell.angle_gamma   90.00
#
_symmetry.space_group_name_H-M   'P 1'
#
loop_
_entity.id
_entity.type
_entity.pdbx_description
1 polymer ?
#
loop_
_entity_poly.entity_id
_entity_poly.type
_entity_poly.pdbx_seq_one_letter_code
_entity_poly.pdbx_strand_id
1 'polypeptide(L)'
;MRRLQRVAQLTPEESAKIRPRVESAVKQMQSIQIQAMQQGSDALDAALAEIETGLNPDQQKRLEHFRERRREFLQEAIAKREAQR
;
A
#
# COMPACT_ATOMS: atom_id res chain seq x y z
N MET A 1 15.93 -2.23 -13.00
CA MET A 1 17.13 -2.91 -13.55
C MET A 1 18.24 -1.97 -14.03
N ARG A 2 18.01 -1.02 -14.94
CA ARG A 2 19.08 -0.14 -15.49
C ARG A 2 19.94 0.59 -14.45
N ARG A 3 19.31 1.09 -13.38
CA ARG A 3 20.03 1.76 -12.29
C ARG A 3 20.95 0.81 -11.51
N LEU A 4 20.48 -0.42 -11.23
CA LEU A 4 21.26 -1.44 -10.52
C LEU A 4 22.45 -1.90 -11.35
N GLN A 5 22.24 -2.16 -12.65
CA GLN A 5 23.31 -2.51 -13.59
C GLN A 5 24.42 -1.46 -13.61
N ARG A 6 24.05 -0.16 -13.63
CA ARG A 6 25.01 0.95 -13.64
C ARG A 6 25.79 1.07 -12.33
N VAL A 7 25.12 0.95 -11.19
CA VAL A 7 25.77 1.11 -9.87
C VAL A 7 26.69 -0.07 -9.57
N ALA A 8 26.26 -1.29 -9.90
CA ALA A 8 27.03 -2.50 -9.64
C ALA A 8 27.93 -2.93 -10.82
N GLN A 9 28.00 -2.13 -11.89
CA GLN A 9 28.79 -2.38 -13.10
C GLN A 9 28.61 -3.81 -13.66
N LEU A 10 27.37 -4.30 -13.69
CA LEU A 10 27.07 -5.67 -14.06
C LEU A 10 27.25 -5.91 -15.55
N THR A 11 27.87 -7.04 -15.91
CA THR A 11 27.85 -7.55 -17.28
C THR A 11 26.43 -7.99 -17.69
N PRO A 12 26.15 -8.16 -18.99
CA PRO A 12 24.86 -8.67 -19.45
C PRO A 12 24.49 -10.02 -18.83
N GLU A 13 25.46 -10.93 -18.69
CA GLU A 13 25.27 -12.27 -18.13
C GLU A 13 24.96 -12.22 -16.63
N GLU A 14 25.70 -11.44 -15.85
CA GLU A 14 25.43 -11.23 -14.43
C GLU A 14 24.07 -10.58 -14.21
N SER A 15 23.74 -9.59 -15.03
CA SER A 15 22.42 -8.96 -14.98
C SER A 15 21.31 -9.97 -15.27
N ALA A 16 21.47 -10.87 -16.24
CA ALA A 16 20.48 -11.88 -16.55
C ALA A 16 20.30 -12.86 -15.38
N LYS A 17 21.39 -13.24 -14.72
CA LYS A 17 21.40 -14.13 -13.56
C LYS A 17 20.68 -13.54 -12.35
N ILE A 18 20.86 -12.24 -12.07
CA ILE A 18 20.24 -11.60 -10.89
C ILE A 18 18.83 -11.06 -11.13
N ARG A 19 18.46 -10.80 -12.38
CA ARG A 19 17.15 -10.25 -12.77
C ARG A 19 15.96 -10.93 -12.07
N PRO A 20 15.82 -12.27 -12.07
CA PRO A 20 14.67 -12.92 -11.43
C PRO A 20 14.61 -12.67 -9.91
N ARG A 21 15.77 -12.59 -9.23
CA ARG A 21 15.83 -12.30 -7.79
C ARG A 21 15.37 -10.86 -7.49
N VAL A 22 15.79 -9.91 -8.31
CA VAL A 22 15.38 -8.50 -8.18
C VAL A 22 13.89 -8.34 -8.46
N GLU A 23 13.37 -8.98 -9.51
CA GLU A 23 11.93 -8.94 -9.84
C GLU A 23 11.09 -9.58 -8.73
N SER A 24 11.55 -10.69 -8.15
CA SER A 24 10.91 -11.32 -6.99
C SER A 24 10.89 -10.38 -5.77
N ALA A 25 12.02 -9.74 -5.45
CA ALA A 25 12.10 -8.77 -4.36
C ALA A 25 11.15 -7.58 -4.57
N VAL A 26 11.06 -7.05 -5.80
CA VAL A 26 10.12 -5.97 -6.14
C VAL A 26 8.67 -6.40 -5.91
N LYS A 27 8.29 -7.62 -6.33
CA LYS A 27 6.94 -8.15 -6.10
C LYS A 27 6.64 -8.35 -4.61
N GLN A 28 7.63 -8.79 -3.82
CA GLN A 28 7.50 -8.90 -2.37
C GLN A 28 7.29 -7.52 -1.73
N MET A 29 8.08 -6.52 -2.12
CA MET A 29 7.93 -5.14 -1.63
C MET A 29 6.55 -4.57 -1.96
N GLN A 30 6.03 -4.77 -3.18
CA GLN A 30 4.68 -4.36 -3.55
C GLN A 30 3.61 -5.03 -2.66
N SER A 31 3.76 -6.32 -2.38
CA SER A 31 2.84 -7.06 -1.50
C SER A 31 2.85 -6.49 -0.07
N ILE A 32 4.03 -6.21 0.48
CA ILE A 32 4.20 -5.59 1.80
C ILE A 32 3.54 -4.21 1.85
N GLN A 33 3.70 -3.39 0.80
CA GLN A 33 3.07 -2.07 0.76
C GLN A 33 1.54 -2.15 0.80
N ILE A 34 0.94 -3.07 0.05
CA ILE A 34 -0.52 -3.27 0.04
C ILE A 34 -0.99 -3.71 1.44
N GLN A 35 -0.31 -4.68 2.06
CA GLN A 35 -0.64 -5.15 3.40
C GLN A 35 -0.51 -4.02 4.45
N ALA A 36 0.55 -3.21 4.38
CA ALA A 36 0.75 -2.09 5.29
C ALA A 36 -0.35 -1.02 5.13
N MET A 37 -0.81 -0.76 3.90
CA MET A 37 -1.92 0.16 3.64
C MET A 37 -3.23 -0.34 4.26
N GLN A 38 -3.51 -1.64 4.16
CA GLN A 38 -4.68 -2.26 4.78
C GLN A 38 -4.59 -2.21 6.31
N GLN A 39 -3.47 -2.64 6.89
CA GLN A 39 -3.25 -2.63 8.34
C GLN A 39 -3.35 -1.22 8.94
N GLY A 40 -2.75 -0.22 8.28
CA GLY A 40 -2.83 1.17 8.73
C GLY A 40 -4.25 1.73 8.66
N SER A 41 -5.01 1.33 7.62
CA SER A 41 -6.42 1.67 7.49
C SER A 41 -7.26 1.06 8.62
N ASP A 42 -7.08 -0.22 8.91
CA ASP A 42 -7.83 -0.93 9.94
C ASP A 42 -7.53 -0.36 11.33
N ALA A 43 -6.27 -0.05 11.62
CA ALA A 43 -5.85 0.59 12.87
C ALA A 43 -6.50 1.96 13.06
N LEU A 44 -6.57 2.77 12.00
CA LEU A 44 -7.26 4.06 12.06
C LEU A 44 -8.77 3.88 12.26
N ASP A 45 -9.39 2.93 11.56
CA ASP A 45 -10.82 2.65 11.71
C ASP A 45 -11.19 2.21 13.13
N ALA A 46 -10.32 1.44 13.78
CA ALA A 46 -10.48 1.05 15.19
C ALA A 46 -10.41 2.28 16.11
N ALA A 47 -9.40 3.14 15.95
CA ALA A 47 -9.28 4.37 16.74
C ALA A 47 -10.47 5.33 16.54
N LEU A 48 -10.99 5.41 15.32
CA LEU A 48 -12.18 6.23 15.02
C LEU A 48 -13.46 5.66 15.67
N ALA A 49 -13.59 4.34 15.77
CA ALA A 49 -14.73 3.70 16.42
C ALA A 49 -14.75 3.97 17.94
N GLU A 50 -13.58 4.05 18.58
CA GLU A 50 -13.47 4.37 20.01
C GLU A 50 -13.99 5.79 20.31
N ILE A 51 -13.64 6.78 19.48
CA ILE A 51 -14.06 8.17 19.67
C ILE A 51 -15.52 8.42 19.26
N GLU A 52 -16.09 7.59 18.38
CA GLU A 52 -17.46 7.74 17.85
C GLU A 52 -18.53 7.75 18.96
N THR A 53 -18.28 7.01 20.04
CA THR A 53 -19.17 6.91 21.20
C THR A 53 -19.36 8.22 21.97
N GLY A 54 -18.38 9.15 21.87
CA GLY A 54 -18.42 10.46 22.52
C GLY A 54 -19.00 11.58 21.65
N LEU A 55 -19.40 11.28 20.41
CA LEU A 55 -19.86 12.26 19.44
C LEU A 55 -21.38 12.40 19.44
N ASN A 56 -21.86 13.59 19.06
CA ASN A 56 -23.28 13.78 18.78
C ASN A 56 -23.68 13.18 17.41
N PRO A 57 -24.97 13.00 17.12
CA PRO A 57 -25.42 12.35 15.88
C PRO A 57 -24.91 13.00 14.59
N ASP A 58 -24.84 14.33 14.54
CA ASP A 58 -24.34 15.05 13.36
C ASP A 58 -22.84 14.81 13.14
N GLN A 59 -22.07 14.72 14.23
CA GLN A 59 -20.65 14.42 14.19
C GLN A 59 -20.39 12.95 13.81
N GLN A 60 -21.19 12.02 14.32
CA GLN A 60 -21.14 10.60 13.93
C GLN A 60 -21.37 10.44 12.43
N LYS A 61 -22.41 11.09 11.88
CA LYS A 61 -22.69 11.05 10.44
C LYS A 61 -21.56 11.63 9.59
N ARG A 62 -20.93 12.73 10.03
CA ARG A 62 -19.77 13.32 9.33
C ARG A 62 -18.55 12.39 9.38
N LEU A 63 -18.35 11.71 10.51
CA LEU A 63 -17.27 10.75 10.69
C LEU A 63 -17.47 9.51 9.81
N GLU A 64 -18.69 9.00 9.71
CA GLU A 64 -19.05 7.90 8.81
C GLU A 64 -18.73 8.25 7.35
N HIS A 65 -19.21 9.39 6.84
CA HIS A 65 -18.89 9.85 5.49
C HIS A 65 -17.39 10.09 5.24
N PHE A 66 -16.64 10.47 6.28
CA PHE A 66 -15.18 10.53 6.19
C PHE A 66 -14.57 9.13 6.03
N ARG A 67 -15.02 8.14 6.82
CA ARG A 67 -14.54 6.76 6.76
C ARG A 67 -14.84 6.12 5.40
N GLU A 68 -16.04 6.32 4.86
CA GLU A 68 -16.45 5.84 3.54
C GLU A 68 -15.52 6.34 2.44
N ARG A 69 -15.37 7.67 2.31
CA ARG A 69 -14.49 8.27 1.28
C ARG A 69 -13.04 7.82 1.43
N ARG A 70 -12.54 7.65 2.66
CA ARG A 70 -11.18 7.15 2.88
C ARG A 70 -11.04 5.71 2.41
N ARG A 71 -12.02 4.85 2.69
CA ARG A 71 -12.01 3.44 2.24
C ARG A 71 -12.06 3.33 0.73
N GLU A 72 -12.88 4.13 0.06
CA GLU A 72 -12.93 4.19 -1.40
C GLU A 72 -11.57 4.58 -1.99
N PHE A 73 -10.96 5.65 -1.48
CA PHE A 73 -9.64 6.08 -1.92
C PHE A 73 -8.57 5.00 -1.68
N LEU A 74 -8.62 4.31 -0.54
CA LEU A 74 -7.71 3.21 -0.24
C LEU A 74 -7.88 2.06 -1.23
N GLN A 75 -9.12 1.65 -1.51
CA GLN A 75 -9.42 0.57 -2.45
C GLN A 75 -8.92 0.91 -3.85
N GLU A 76 -9.15 2.14 -4.32
CA GLU A 76 -8.62 2.61 -5.61
C GLU A 76 -7.07 2.58 -5.62
N ALA A 77 -6.44 3.04 -4.53
CA ALA A 77 -4.99 3.07 -4.41
C ALA A 77 -4.36 1.66 -4.33
N ILE A 78 -5.07 0.68 -3.77
CA ILE A 78 -4.66 -0.74 -3.77
C ILE A 78 -4.86 -1.32 -5.17
N ALA A 79 -6.04 -1.17 -5.77
CA ALA A 79 -6.35 -1.69 -7.10
C ALA A 79 -5.35 -1.18 -8.16
N LYS A 80 -4.98 0.11 -8.09
CA LYS A 80 -3.95 0.70 -8.96
C LYS A 80 -2.57 0.06 -8.79
N ARG A 81 -2.21 -0.36 -7.58
CA ARG A 81 -0.93 -1.04 -7.30
C ARG A 81 -0.96 -2.50 -7.74
N GLU A 82 -2.08 -3.17 -7.56
CA GLU A 82 -2.28 -4.54 -8.04
C GLU A 82 -2.23 -4.62 -9.56
N ALA A 83 -2.79 -3.64 -10.27
CA ALA A 83 -2.70 -3.53 -11.73
C ALA A 83 -1.27 -3.29 -12.25
N GLN A 84 -0.32 -2.91 -11.38
CA GLN A 84 1.09 -2.68 -11.71
C GLN A 84 2.00 -3.86 -11.35
N ARG A 85 1.44 -4.99 -10.89
CA ARG A 85 2.16 -6.19 -10.45
C ARG A 85 2.38 -7.19 -11.59
#